data_AF-W1YQ76-F1
#
_entry.id   AF-W1YQ76-F1
#
_cell.length_a   1.000
_cell.length_b   1.000
_cell.length_c   1.000
_cell.angle_alpha   90.00
_cell.angle_beta   90.00
_cell.angle_gamma   90.00
#
_symmetry.space_group_name_H-M   'P 1'
#
loop_
_entity.id
_entity.type
_entity.pdbx_description
1 polymer ?
#
loop_
_entity_poly.entity_id
_entity_poly.type
_entity_poly.pdbx_seq_one_letter_code
_entity_poly.pdbx_strand_id
1 'polypeptide(L)'
;SGVRMILGDLIPAFQGIATKIIPNAIPAVDCAVFFTYAPTAVVLGFISSFIGGIIGMLILGAVGGVLIIPGLVPHFFCGATAGIYGNATGGRRGAAVGAFLNGLAITFLPALALPVLGQLGFQNTTFGDADFA
;
A
#
# COMPACT_ATOMS: atom_id res chain seq x y z
N SER A 1 -16.82 -5.33 10.93
CA SER A 1 -17.00 -5.67 12.36
C SER A 1 -15.68 -5.99 13.05
N GLY A 2 -14.81 -6.88 12.52
CA GLY A 2 -13.54 -7.24 13.16
C GLY A 2 -12.55 -6.08 13.38
N VAL A 3 -12.31 -5.23 12.36
CA VAL A 3 -11.41 -4.06 12.49
C VAL A 3 -11.84 -3.12 13.61
N ARG A 4 -13.15 -2.85 13.73
CA ARG A 4 -13.69 -1.98 14.79
C ARG A 4 -13.57 -2.61 16.19
N MET A 5 -13.68 -3.94 16.28
CA MET A 5 -13.50 -4.66 17.54
C MET A 5 -12.04 -4.59 18.00
N ILE A 6 -11.09 -4.90 17.11
CA ILE A 6 -9.65 -4.83 17.41
C ILE A 6 -9.24 -3.40 17.80
N LEU A 7 -9.70 -2.38 17.09
CA LEU A 7 -9.44 -0.98 17.45
C LEU A 7 -10.03 -0.59 18.79
N GLY A 8 -11.20 -1.14 19.15
CA GLY A 8 -11.85 -0.92 20.43
C GLY A 8 -11.01 -1.40 21.61
N ASP A 9 -10.23 -2.47 21.43
CA ASP A 9 -9.34 -2.99 22.47
C ASP A 9 -7.92 -2.38 22.40
N LEU A 10 -7.43 -2.07 21.20
CA LEU A 10 -6.09 -1.52 20.98
C LEU A 10 -5.94 -0.07 21.44
N ILE A 11 -6.94 0.79 21.17
CA ILE A 11 -6.86 2.21 21.51
C ILE A 11 -6.76 2.43 23.04
N PRO A 12 -7.58 1.79 23.89
CA PRO A 12 -7.45 1.89 25.34
C PRO A 12 -6.12 1.33 25.86
N ALA A 13 -5.63 0.22 25.30
CA ALA A 13 -4.34 -0.37 25.68
C ALA A 13 -3.17 0.59 25.39
N PHE A 14 -3.18 1.24 24.22
CA PHE A 14 -2.18 2.25 23.87
C PHE A 14 -2.31 3.53 24.69
N GLN A 15 -3.54 3.96 25.03
CA GLN A 15 -3.75 5.09 25.94
C GLN A 15 -3.19 4.83 27.34
N GLY A 16 -3.26 3.59 27.84
CA GLY A 16 -2.66 3.20 29.12
C GLY A 16 -1.11 3.31 29.12
N ILE A 17 -0.47 3.02 27.99
CA ILE A 17 0.98 3.19 27.82
C ILE A 17 1.35 4.66 27.60
N ALA A 18 0.60 5.36 26.75
CA ALA A 18 0.83 6.77 26.44
C ALA A 18 0.69 7.66 27.70
N THR A 19 -0.26 7.38 28.58
CA THR A 19 -0.43 8.16 29.81
C THR A 19 0.68 7.95 30.85
N LYS A 20 1.45 6.86 30.77
CA LYS A 20 2.43 6.48 31.81
C LYS A 20 3.88 6.54 31.37
N ILE A 21 4.17 6.30 30.09
CA ILE A 21 5.54 6.21 29.56
C ILE A 21 5.83 7.33 28.56
N ILE A 22 4.93 7.57 27.59
CA ILE A 22 5.14 8.57 26.53
C ILE A 22 3.86 9.42 26.36
N PRO A 23 3.72 10.50 27.16
CA PRO A 23 2.56 11.38 27.09
C PRO A 23 2.35 11.91 25.68
N ASN A 24 1.09 11.90 25.21
CA ASN A 24 0.67 12.39 23.89
C ASN A 24 1.13 11.56 22.68
N ALA A 25 1.64 10.33 22.86
CA ALA A 25 1.94 9.44 21.74
C ALA A 25 0.65 9.06 20.97
N ILE A 26 0.69 9.15 19.64
CA ILE A 26 -0.40 8.73 18.75
C ILE A 26 -0.03 7.34 18.20
N PRO A 27 -0.83 6.29 18.45
CA PRO A 27 -0.52 4.96 17.98
C PRO A 27 -0.71 4.85 16.45
N ALA A 28 0.33 4.40 15.75
CA ALA A 28 0.23 3.98 14.36
C ALA A 28 -0.33 2.55 14.30
N VAL A 29 -1.40 2.38 13.52
CA VAL A 29 -2.09 1.09 13.33
C VAL A 29 -2.14 0.75 11.84
N ASP A 30 -2.48 -0.50 11.53
CA ASP A 30 -2.52 -1.01 10.15
C ASP A 30 -3.42 -0.17 9.23
N CYS A 31 -3.00 0.01 7.98
CA CYS A 31 -3.73 0.77 6.97
C CYS A 31 -5.16 0.27 6.71
N ALA A 32 -5.42 -1.03 6.92
CA ALA A 32 -6.74 -1.65 6.76
C ALA A 32 -7.80 -1.08 7.72
N VAL A 33 -7.38 -0.39 8.77
CA VAL A 33 -8.27 0.37 9.67
C VAL A 33 -9.15 1.35 8.88
N PHE A 34 -8.57 2.00 7.88
CA PHE A 34 -9.26 3.00 7.08
C PHE A 34 -10.27 2.39 6.08
N PHE A 35 -10.19 1.08 5.81
CA PHE A 35 -11.01 0.44 4.78
C PHE A 35 -12.49 0.44 5.15
N THR A 36 -12.79 0.48 6.45
CA THR A 36 -14.15 0.56 6.97
C THR A 36 -14.78 1.95 6.82
N TYR A 37 -13.97 2.99 6.58
CA TYR A 37 -14.43 4.38 6.48
C TYR A 37 -14.75 4.79 5.03
N ALA A 38 -14.08 4.21 4.04
CA ALA A 38 -14.33 4.48 2.62
C ALA A 38 -14.31 3.20 1.75
N PRO A 39 -15.29 2.28 1.90
CA PRO A 39 -15.28 0.99 1.21
C PRO A 39 -15.32 1.09 -0.32
N THR A 40 -15.96 2.12 -0.87
CA THR A 40 -16.00 2.35 -2.32
C THR A 40 -14.65 2.82 -2.87
N ALA A 41 -13.90 3.62 -2.10
CA ALA A 41 -12.56 4.05 -2.46
C ALA A 41 -11.54 2.91 -2.37
N VAL A 42 -11.74 1.95 -1.45
CA VAL A 42 -10.92 0.72 -1.35
C VAL A 42 -10.96 -0.06 -2.66
N VAL A 43 -12.16 -0.38 -3.14
CA VAL A 43 -12.33 -1.20 -4.36
C VAL A 43 -11.80 -0.46 -5.58
N LEU A 44 -12.12 0.84 -5.70
CA LEU A 44 -11.63 1.67 -6.81
C LEU A 44 -10.11 1.79 -6.79
N GLY A 45 -9.51 1.98 -5.61
CA GLY A 45 -8.08 2.06 -5.41
C GLY A 45 -7.38 0.75 -5.78
N PHE A 46 -7.88 -0.38 -5.28
CA PHE A 46 -7.36 -1.71 -5.62
C PHE A 46 -7.36 -1.94 -7.15
N ILE A 47 -8.52 -1.76 -7.81
CA ILE A 47 -8.65 -2.02 -9.25
C ILE A 47 -7.71 -1.09 -10.04
N SER A 48 -7.69 0.20 -9.70
CA SER A 48 -6.86 1.18 -10.40
C SER A 48 -5.36 0.90 -10.22
N SER A 49 -4.95 0.55 -9.00
CA SER A 49 -3.58 0.13 -8.69
C SER A 49 -3.19 -1.15 -9.44
N PHE A 50 -4.07 -2.14 -9.47
CA PHE A 50 -3.81 -3.41 -10.15
C PHE A 50 -3.68 -3.23 -11.67
N ILE A 51 -4.52 -2.39 -12.28
CA ILE A 51 -4.37 -1.99 -13.69
C ILE A 51 -3.02 -1.29 -13.91
N GLY A 52 -2.63 -0.37 -13.02
CA GLY A 52 -1.31 0.25 -13.03
C GLY A 52 -0.17 -0.79 -12.99
N GLY A 53 -0.29 -1.79 -12.13
CA GLY A 53 0.68 -2.88 -12.04
C GLY A 53 0.79 -3.73 -13.30
N ILE A 54 -0.35 -4.10 -13.90
CA ILE A 54 -0.36 -4.84 -15.18
C ILE A 54 0.31 -4.01 -16.28
N ILE A 55 -0.01 -2.72 -16.38
CA ILE A 55 0.59 -1.83 -17.37
C ILE A 55 2.11 -1.70 -17.11
N GLY A 56 2.53 -1.50 -15.86
CA GLY A 56 3.94 -1.45 -15.49
C GLY A 56 4.69 -2.73 -15.84
N MET A 57 4.09 -3.90 -15.56
CA MET A 57 4.64 -5.20 -15.91
C MET A 57 4.84 -5.33 -17.43
N LEU A 58 3.86 -4.94 -18.23
CA LEU A 58 3.95 -4.98 -19.69
C LEU A 58 5.04 -4.03 -20.22
N ILE A 59 5.17 -2.83 -19.63
CA ILE A 59 6.22 -1.87 -20.00
C ILE A 59 7.60 -2.46 -19.68
N LEU A 60 7.80 -2.98 -18.47
CA LEU A 60 9.07 -3.62 -18.08
C LEU A 60 9.40 -4.81 -18.99
N GLY A 61 8.41 -5.65 -19.31
CA GLY A 61 8.57 -6.77 -20.23
C GLY A 61 8.95 -6.34 -21.65
N ALA A 62 8.32 -5.27 -22.17
CA ALA A 62 8.60 -4.75 -23.52
C ALA A 62 10.01 -4.15 -23.65
N VAL A 63 10.54 -3.55 -22.58
CA VAL A 63 11.90 -2.97 -22.53
C VAL A 63 12.97 -4.04 -22.25
N GLY A 64 12.58 -5.30 -21.99
CA GLY A 64 13.50 -6.38 -21.63
C GLY A 64 14.06 -6.26 -20.21
N GLY A 65 13.37 -5.51 -19.35
CA GLY A 65 13.72 -5.35 -17.94
C GLY A 65 13.24 -6.51 -17.07
N VAL A 66 13.37 -6.35 -15.75
CA VAL A 66 12.90 -7.36 -14.80
C VAL A 66 11.38 -7.36 -14.75
N LEU A 67 10.78 -8.54 -14.91
CA LEU A 67 9.33 -8.69 -14.91
C LEU A 67 8.80 -8.78 -13.47
N ILE A 68 8.17 -7.71 -13.00
CA ILE A 68 7.47 -7.71 -11.70
C ILE A 68 6.02 -8.14 -11.92
N ILE A 69 5.64 -9.28 -11.32
CA ILE A 69 4.28 -9.81 -11.40
C ILE A 69 3.40 -9.10 -10.36
N PRO A 70 2.28 -8.46 -10.77
CA PRO A 70 1.39 -7.76 -9.85
C PRO A 70 0.78 -8.69 -8.78
N GLY A 71 1.16 -8.49 -7.52
CA GLY A 71 0.62 -9.25 -6.39
C GLY A 71 -0.71 -8.70 -5.88
N LEU A 72 -1.70 -9.56 -5.63
CA LEU A 72 -3.02 -9.12 -5.17
C LEU A 72 -2.96 -8.41 -3.79
N VAL A 73 -2.11 -8.89 -2.89
CA VAL A 73 -1.96 -8.31 -1.54
C VAL A 73 -1.44 -6.87 -1.59
N PRO A 74 -0.26 -6.55 -2.14
CA PRO A 74 0.24 -5.16 -2.15
C PRO A 74 -0.66 -4.21 -2.94
N HIS A 75 -1.21 -4.64 -4.08
CA HIS A 75 -2.17 -3.83 -4.82
C HIS A 75 -3.46 -3.60 -4.03
N PHE A 76 -3.92 -4.57 -3.24
CA PHE A 76 -5.08 -4.41 -2.37
C PHE A 76 -4.76 -3.49 -1.19
N PHE A 77 -3.70 -3.73 -0.43
CA PHE A 77 -3.41 -2.95 0.77
C PHE A 77 -2.91 -1.54 0.46
N CYS A 78 -1.79 -1.41 -0.26
CA CYS A 78 -1.22 -0.12 -0.63
C CYS A 78 -2.11 0.62 -1.64
N GLY A 79 -2.64 -0.08 -2.63
CA GLY A 79 -3.52 0.52 -3.64
C GLY A 79 -4.86 1.00 -3.07
N ALA A 80 -5.49 0.24 -2.17
CA ALA A 80 -6.70 0.71 -1.49
C ALA A 80 -6.40 1.91 -0.58
N THR A 81 -5.29 1.87 0.16
CA THR A 81 -4.88 2.97 1.05
C THR A 81 -4.64 4.26 0.25
N ALA A 82 -3.88 4.18 -0.86
CA ALA A 82 -3.69 5.29 -1.79
C ALA A 82 -5.02 5.77 -2.38
N GLY A 83 -5.94 4.85 -2.67
CA GLY A 83 -7.30 5.17 -3.13
C GLY A 83 -8.14 5.92 -2.09
N ILE A 84 -8.05 5.56 -0.81
CA ILE A 84 -8.77 6.23 0.29
C ILE A 84 -8.26 7.65 0.47
N TYR A 85 -6.94 7.84 0.56
CA TYR A 85 -6.33 9.17 0.72
C TYR A 85 -6.50 10.03 -0.55
N GLY A 86 -6.41 9.43 -1.74
CA GLY A 86 -6.73 10.09 -2.99
C GLY A 86 -8.20 10.50 -3.08
N ASN A 87 -9.11 9.70 -2.52
CA ASN A 87 -10.53 10.05 -2.41
C ASN A 87 -10.77 11.23 -1.47
N ALA A 88 -10.05 11.29 -0.36
CA ALA A 88 -10.16 12.39 0.61
C ALA A 88 -9.71 13.74 0.02
N THR A 89 -8.70 13.74 -0.84
CA THR A 89 -8.11 14.97 -1.42
C THR A 89 -8.73 15.37 -2.77
N GLY A 90 -9.12 14.40 -3.61
CA GLY A 90 -9.56 14.65 -4.99
C GLY A 90 -10.81 13.87 -5.41
N GLY A 91 -11.55 13.31 -4.46
CA GLY A 91 -12.75 12.50 -4.72
C GLY A 91 -12.45 11.27 -5.59
N ARG A 92 -13.46 10.81 -6.34
CA ARG A 92 -13.34 9.59 -7.16
C ARG A 92 -12.21 9.62 -8.18
N ARG A 93 -11.91 10.79 -8.75
CA ARG A 93 -10.80 10.96 -9.71
C ARG A 93 -9.45 10.89 -8.99
N GLY A 94 -9.33 11.55 -7.84
CA GLY A 94 -8.13 11.46 -7.00
C GLY A 94 -7.86 10.04 -6.52
N ALA A 95 -8.90 9.30 -6.14
CA ALA A 95 -8.79 7.89 -5.76
C ALA A 95 -8.21 7.01 -6.88
N ALA A 96 -8.72 7.16 -8.10
CA ALA A 96 -8.26 6.38 -9.25
C ALA A 96 -6.83 6.76 -9.65
N VAL A 97 -6.55 8.05 -9.83
CA VAL A 97 -5.22 8.53 -10.27
C VAL A 97 -4.16 8.23 -9.22
N GLY A 98 -4.43 8.51 -7.93
CA GLY A 98 -3.50 8.24 -6.85
C GLY A 98 -3.15 6.76 -6.72
N ALA A 99 -4.17 5.89 -6.77
CA ALA A 99 -3.93 4.45 -6.70
C ALA A 99 -3.27 3.89 -7.97
N PHE A 100 -3.55 4.46 -9.15
CA PHE A 100 -2.88 4.07 -10.39
C PHE A 100 -1.38 4.38 -10.36
N LEU A 101 -1.03 5.60 -9.95
CA LEU A 101 0.36 6.02 -9.78
C LEU A 101 1.08 5.16 -8.72
N ASN A 102 0.39 4.83 -7.62
CA ASN A 102 0.91 3.88 -6.65
C ASN A 102 1.16 2.49 -7.29
N GLY A 103 0.23 1.99 -8.10
CA GLY A 103 0.38 0.72 -8.82
C GLY A 103 1.59 0.69 -9.74
N LEU A 104 1.88 1.79 -10.43
CA LEU A 104 3.11 1.94 -11.21
C LEU A 104 4.35 2.00 -10.31
N ALA A 105 4.29 2.76 -9.22
CA ALA A 105 5.41 2.89 -8.28
C ALA A 105 5.82 1.54 -7.68
N ILE A 106 4.86 0.74 -7.20
CA ILE A 106 5.13 -0.61 -6.67
C ILE A 106 5.47 -1.66 -7.74
N THR A 107 5.57 -1.24 -9.01
CA THR A 107 6.06 -2.08 -10.11
C THR A 107 7.47 -1.66 -10.54
N PHE A 108 7.71 -0.35 -10.67
CA PHE A 108 9.01 0.15 -11.11
C PHE A 108 10.04 0.22 -9.98
N LEU A 109 9.66 0.66 -8.78
CA LEU A 109 10.61 0.78 -7.67
C LEU A 109 11.19 -0.59 -7.28
N PRO A 110 10.38 -1.66 -7.12
CA PRO A 110 10.96 -2.96 -6.75
C PRO A 110 11.86 -3.54 -7.85
N ALA A 111 11.57 -3.23 -9.12
CA ALA A 111 12.44 -3.59 -10.24
C ALA A 111 13.81 -2.90 -10.16
N LEU A 112 13.86 -1.67 -9.68
CA LEU A 112 15.10 -0.91 -9.45
C LEU A 112 15.84 -1.39 -8.20
N ALA A 113 15.13 -1.87 -7.16
CA ALA A 113 15.73 -2.40 -5.94
C ALA A 113 16.36 -3.79 -6.11
N LEU A 114 15.88 -4.61 -7.05
CA LEU A 114 16.31 -6.00 -7.23
C LEU A 114 17.83 -6.20 -7.40
N PRO A 115 18.57 -5.38 -8.16
CA PRO A 115 20.03 -5.50 -8.24
C PRO A 115 20.73 -5.33 -6.90
N VAL A 116 20.24 -4.44 -6.04
CA VAL A 116 20.80 -4.18 -4.70
C VAL A 116 20.49 -5.33 -3.75
N LEU A 117 19.23 -5.80 -3.75
CA LEU A 117 18.80 -6.95 -2.95
C LEU A 117 19.52 -8.24 -3.37
N GLY A 118 19.80 -8.40 -4.66
CA GLY A 118 20.61 -9.50 -5.18
C GLY A 118 22.04 -9.52 -4.62
N GLN A 119 22.67 -8.36 -4.44
CA GLN A 119 24.00 -8.26 -3.80
C GLN A 119 23.98 -8.65 -2.32
N LEU A 120 22.84 -8.50 -1.66
CA LEU A 120 22.63 -8.89 -0.26
C LEU A 120 22.21 -10.36 -0.10
N GLY A 121 22.11 -11.13 -1.20
CA GLY A 121 21.72 -12.54 -1.19
C GLY A 121 20.23 -12.80 -1.40
N PHE A 122 19.40 -11.77 -1.55
CA PHE A 122 17.96 -11.89 -1.84
C PHE A 122 17.70 -11.89 -3.34
N GLN A 123 18.17 -12.93 -4.02
CA GLN A 123 17.97 -13.04 -5.48
C GLN A 123 16.50 -13.16 -5.84
N ASN A 124 16.08 -12.42 -6.88
CA ASN A 124 14.72 -12.44 -7.45
C ASN A 124 13.59 -12.17 -6.43
N THR A 125 13.91 -11.58 -5.28
CA THR A 125 12.94 -11.28 -4.23
C THR A 125 13.03 -9.80 -3.89
N THR A 126 11.89 -9.14 -3.82
CA THR A 126 11.78 -7.71 -3.53
C THR A 126 10.50 -7.43 -2.73
N PHE A 127 10.38 -6.21 -2.22
CA PHE A 127 9.22 -5.80 -1.45
C PHE A 127 8.07 -5.35 -2.37
N GLY A 128 6.83 -5.67 -1.96
CA GLY A 128 5.62 -5.30 -2.70
C GLY A 128 5.10 -3.89 -2.41
N ASP A 129 5.71 -3.20 -1.44
CA ASP A 129 5.28 -1.89 -0.96
C ASP A 129 6.26 -0.82 -1.45
N ALA A 130 5.74 0.37 -1.77
CA ALA A 130 6.55 1.46 -2.30
C ALA A 130 7.61 1.97 -1.29
N ASP A 131 7.33 1.84 0.00
CA ASP A 131 8.17 2.39 1.07
C ASP A 131 9.49 1.62 1.27
N PHE A 132 9.59 0.41 0.70
CA PHE A 132 10.74 -0.49 0.83
C PHE A 132 11.47 -0.71 -0.50
N ALA A 133 11.13 0.06 -1.53
CA ALA A 133 11.49 -0.17 -2.92
C ALA A 133 12.30 0.97 -3.55
#